data_AF-A0A162H752-F1
#
_entry.id   AF-A0A162H752-F1
#
_cell.length_a   1.000
_cell.length_b   1.000
_cell.length_c   1.000
_cell.angle_alpha   90.00
_cell.angle_beta   90.00
_cell.angle_gamma   90.00
#
_symmetry.space_group_name_H-M   'P 1'
#
loop_
_entity.id
_entity.type
_entity.pdbx_description
1 polymer ?
#
loop_
_entity_poly.entity_id
_entity_poly.type
_entity_poly.pdbx_seq_one_letter_code
_entity_poly.pdbx_strand_id
1 'polypeptide(L)'
;MAARGRALEKLFRALPPGSYIFQLGVMFARNMPAIRVCIRDIKVEEVVPMLLEVGWQGEQYMLASTLTALAQRCERIDLDIDVGESVLGKVGLECYFGRDLKTLERIAHLGSWLVDNGCATSAKVDAMIQFHGLVHQDRSSDLWPDYLLKMAILAGHGVANQMNYWLHHIKVVFQPKLPLSAKAYLGVSHDRMSRENLREQMNMVRYK
;
A
#
# COMPACT_ATOMS: atom_id res chain seq x y z
N MET A 1 12.73 24.66 -15.45
CA MET A 1 11.79 23.70 -16.10
C MET A 1 12.49 22.67 -16.96
N ALA A 2 13.43 23.04 -17.85
CA ALA A 2 14.09 22.11 -18.77
C ALA A 2 14.86 20.96 -18.07
N ALA A 3 15.50 21.22 -16.91
CA ALA A 3 16.26 20.20 -16.17
C ALA A 3 15.38 19.05 -15.66
N ARG A 4 14.23 19.36 -15.05
CA ARG A 4 13.26 18.35 -14.58
C ARG A 4 12.64 17.54 -15.72
N GLY A 5 12.36 18.18 -16.85
CA GLY A 5 11.91 17.47 -18.06
C GLY A 5 12.91 16.42 -18.51
N ARG A 6 14.21 16.77 -18.55
CA ARG A 6 15.28 15.82 -18.86
C ARG A 6 15.42 14.71 -17.82
N ALA A 7 15.26 15.02 -16.53
CA ALA A 7 15.31 14.02 -15.46
C ALA A 7 14.17 13.00 -15.59
N LEU A 8 12.96 13.46 -15.89
CA LEU A 8 11.82 12.57 -16.17
C LEU A 8 12.03 11.75 -17.43
N GLU A 9 12.54 12.34 -18.51
CA GLU A 9 12.86 11.60 -19.74
C GLU A 9 13.88 10.50 -19.49
N LYS A 10 14.93 10.80 -18.72
CA LYS A 10 15.92 9.82 -18.30
C LYS A 10 15.29 8.69 -17.49
N LEU A 11 14.40 9.03 -16.55
CA LEU A 11 13.66 8.02 -15.78
C LEU A 11 12.79 7.13 -16.67
N PHE A 12 12.03 7.70 -17.62
CA PHE A 12 11.21 6.93 -18.55
C PHE A 12 12.04 5.94 -19.37
N ARG A 13 13.25 6.33 -19.78
CA ARG A 13 14.18 5.47 -20.54
C ARG A 13 14.84 4.39 -19.68
N ALA A 14 15.06 4.67 -18.39
CA ALA A 14 15.70 3.76 -17.43
C ALA A 14 14.73 2.76 -16.78
N LEU A 15 13.42 2.81 -17.10
CA LEU A 15 12.46 1.87 -16.54
C LEU A 15 12.82 0.43 -16.95
N PRO A 16 12.98 -0.49 -15.98
CA PRO A 16 13.21 -1.90 -16.29
C PRO A 16 12.08 -2.51 -17.12
N PRO A 17 12.36 -3.48 -18.00
CA PRO A 17 11.34 -4.16 -18.79
C PRO A 17 10.22 -4.74 -17.93
N GLY A 18 8.96 -4.43 -18.26
CA GLY A 18 7.78 -4.88 -17.53
C GLY A 18 7.34 -3.95 -16.39
N SER A 19 8.18 -3.03 -15.95
CA SER A 19 7.79 -1.98 -15.01
C SER A 19 7.12 -0.80 -15.73
N TYR A 20 6.30 -0.04 -15.01
CA TYR A 20 5.65 1.15 -15.55
C TYR A 20 5.35 2.20 -14.48
N ILE A 21 5.24 3.44 -14.92
CA ILE A 21 4.76 4.55 -14.09
C ILE A 21 3.24 4.57 -14.15
N PHE A 22 2.60 4.35 -13.00
CA PHE A 22 1.14 4.30 -12.91
C PHE A 22 0.53 5.59 -12.36
N GLN A 23 1.31 6.42 -11.66
CA GLN A 23 0.89 7.71 -11.15
C GLN A 23 2.01 8.76 -11.20
N LEU A 24 1.60 9.99 -11.49
CA LEU A 24 2.41 11.21 -11.40
C LEU A 24 1.66 12.23 -10.54
N GLY A 25 2.33 12.74 -9.50
CA GLY A 25 1.72 13.67 -8.54
C GLY A 25 2.48 14.99 -8.43
N VAL A 26 1.79 16.11 -8.66
CA VAL A 26 2.30 17.44 -8.32
C VAL A 26 1.93 17.73 -6.87
N MET A 27 2.91 17.71 -5.98
CA MET A 27 2.68 17.77 -4.53
C MET A 27 2.47 19.22 -4.04
N PHE A 28 1.42 19.91 -4.51
CA PHE A 28 1.18 21.35 -4.27
C PHE A 28 1.19 21.80 -2.80
N ALA A 29 0.82 20.92 -1.86
CA ALA A 29 0.86 21.20 -0.43
C ALA A 29 2.28 21.26 0.16
N ARG A 30 3.31 20.90 -0.61
CA ARG A 30 4.71 20.91 -0.20
C ARG A 30 5.46 21.99 -0.96
N ASN A 31 6.30 22.76 -0.26
CA ASN A 31 7.21 23.70 -0.91
C ASN A 31 8.44 22.95 -1.48
N MET A 32 8.19 22.05 -2.44
CA MET A 32 9.22 21.24 -3.08
C MET A 32 8.99 21.22 -4.60
N PRO A 33 9.95 21.67 -5.41
CA PRO A 33 9.79 21.76 -6.87
C PRO A 33 9.98 20.40 -7.59
N ALA A 34 9.40 19.33 -7.05
CA ALA A 34 9.51 17.96 -7.56
C ALA A 34 8.16 17.35 -7.96
N ILE A 35 8.20 16.39 -8.87
CA ILE A 35 7.04 15.55 -9.23
C ILE A 35 7.21 14.19 -8.56
N ARG A 36 6.20 13.73 -7.84
CA ARG A 36 6.14 12.37 -7.32
C ARG A 36 5.89 11.41 -8.47
N VAL A 37 6.74 10.42 -8.62
CA VAL A 37 6.59 9.34 -9.60
C VAL A 37 6.40 8.03 -8.84
N CYS A 38 5.31 7.33 -9.17
CA CYS A 38 4.99 6.03 -8.60
C CYS A 38 5.20 4.95 -9.68
N ILE A 39 6.07 3.99 -9.42
CA ILE A 39 6.48 2.93 -10.34
C ILE A 39 5.98 1.59 -9.79
N ARG A 40 5.42 0.76 -10.66
CA ARG A 40 4.89 -0.56 -10.33
C ARG A 40 5.56 -1.63 -11.19
N ASP A 41 5.49 -2.88 -10.71
CA ASP A 41 5.97 -4.09 -11.38
C ASP A 41 7.48 -4.04 -11.69
N ILE A 42 8.23 -3.31 -10.85
CA ILE A 42 9.69 -3.32 -10.82
C ILE A 42 10.19 -4.42 -9.90
N LYS A 43 11.16 -5.23 -10.35
CA LYS A 43 11.76 -6.24 -9.48
C LYS A 43 12.69 -5.58 -8.48
N VAL A 44 12.80 -6.17 -7.30
CA VAL A 44 13.58 -5.63 -6.17
C VAL A 44 15.04 -5.43 -6.54
N GLU A 45 15.62 -6.36 -7.29
CA GLU A 45 17.00 -6.31 -7.78
C GLU A 45 17.23 -5.23 -8.85
N GLU A 46 16.17 -4.73 -9.50
CA GLU A 46 16.23 -3.70 -10.55
C GLU A 46 16.08 -2.27 -9.99
N VAL A 47 15.54 -2.12 -8.77
CA VAL A 47 15.29 -0.81 -8.14
C VAL A 47 16.57 0.01 -7.99
N VAL A 48 17.59 -0.54 -7.34
CA VAL A 48 18.84 0.20 -7.07
C VAL A 48 19.60 0.53 -8.36
N PRO A 49 19.81 -0.41 -9.31
CA PRO A 49 20.40 -0.10 -10.61
C PRO A 49 19.68 1.03 -11.36
N MET A 50 18.35 0.98 -11.45
CA MET A 50 17.57 2.03 -12.12
C MET A 50 17.77 3.39 -11.43
N LEU A 51 17.69 3.43 -10.09
CA LEU A 51 17.87 4.67 -9.34
C LEU A 51 19.26 5.30 -9.58
N LEU A 52 20.32 4.48 -9.63
CA LEU A 52 21.66 4.95 -9.92
C LEU A 52 21.80 5.47 -11.35
N GLU A 53 21.20 4.77 -12.31
CA GLU A 53 21.19 5.21 -13.70
C GLU A 53 20.59 6.61 -13.82
N VAL A 54 19.49 6.90 -13.12
CA VAL A 54 18.80 8.21 -13.13
C VAL A 54 19.42 9.25 -12.19
N GLY A 55 20.55 8.92 -11.55
CA GLY A 55 21.36 9.86 -10.76
C GLY A 55 20.94 10.01 -9.29
N TRP A 56 20.25 9.02 -8.73
CA TRP A 56 20.01 8.96 -7.28
C TRP A 56 21.33 8.71 -6.52
N GLN A 57 21.55 9.41 -5.42
CA GLN A 57 22.82 9.44 -4.68
C GLN A 57 22.72 8.86 -3.26
N GLY A 58 21.72 8.04 -2.98
CA GLY A 58 21.52 7.47 -1.64
C GLY A 58 22.37 6.22 -1.35
N GLU A 59 22.12 5.63 -0.18
CA GLU A 59 22.88 4.48 0.34
C GLU A 59 22.42 3.16 -0.29
N GLN A 60 23.05 2.79 -1.39
CA GLN A 60 22.70 1.63 -2.24
C GLN A 60 22.56 0.32 -1.46
N TYR A 61 23.56 -0.04 -0.67
CA TYR A 61 23.56 -1.31 0.09
C TYR A 61 22.44 -1.36 1.13
N MET A 62 22.16 -0.23 1.80
CA MET A 62 21.11 -0.14 2.81
C MET A 62 19.72 -0.23 2.16
N LEU A 63 19.51 0.44 1.02
CA LEU A 63 18.26 0.34 0.28
C LEU A 63 18.05 -1.09 -0.27
N ALA A 64 19.09 -1.71 -0.84
CA ALA A 64 19.01 -3.09 -1.33
C ALA A 64 18.65 -4.06 -0.21
N SER A 65 19.33 -3.98 0.94
CA SER A 65 19.02 -4.80 2.12
C SER A 65 17.59 -4.61 2.60
N THR A 66 17.11 -3.36 2.64
CA THR A 66 15.74 -3.03 3.01
C THR A 66 14.74 -3.66 2.03
N LEU A 67 14.96 -3.51 0.72
CA LEU A 67 14.10 -4.10 -0.30
C LEU A 67 14.04 -5.63 -0.18
N THR A 68 15.18 -6.30 -0.01
CA THR A 68 15.23 -7.75 0.17
C THR A 68 14.45 -8.19 1.41
N ALA A 69 14.59 -7.47 2.53
CA ALA A 69 13.84 -7.78 3.74
C ALA A 69 12.33 -7.61 3.54
N LEU A 70 11.89 -6.53 2.88
CA LEU A 70 10.48 -6.27 2.60
C LEU A 70 9.89 -7.30 1.62
N ALA A 71 10.63 -7.66 0.57
CA ALA A 71 10.18 -8.59 -0.47
C ALA A 71 9.83 -9.99 0.06
N GLN A 72 10.47 -10.42 1.14
CA GLN A 72 10.16 -11.69 1.81
C GLN A 72 8.85 -11.66 2.62
N ARG A 73 8.29 -10.47 2.84
CA ARG A 73 7.18 -10.20 3.78
C ARG A 73 5.95 -9.59 3.12
N CYS A 74 6.04 -9.25 1.85
CA CYS A 74 4.92 -8.72 1.07
C CYS A 74 4.90 -9.36 -0.33
N GLU A 75 3.77 -9.27 -1.00
CA GLU A 75 3.60 -9.83 -2.35
C GLU A 75 4.22 -8.94 -3.43
N ARG A 76 4.14 -7.62 -3.25
CA ARG A 76 4.65 -6.64 -4.21
C ARG A 76 5.12 -5.38 -3.50
N ILE A 77 6.13 -4.73 -4.08
CA ILE A 77 6.60 -3.41 -3.68
C ILE A 77 6.41 -2.45 -4.85
N ASP A 78 5.62 -1.40 -4.66
CA ASP A 78 5.58 -0.26 -5.59
C ASP A 78 6.55 0.82 -5.09
N LEU A 79 7.20 1.53 -6.01
CA LEU A 79 8.28 2.48 -5.72
C LEU A 79 7.81 3.91 -5.88
N ASP A 80 8.23 4.76 -4.95
CA ASP A 80 7.75 6.12 -4.81
C ASP A 80 8.90 7.11 -4.71
N ILE A 81 9.20 7.85 -5.78
CA ILE A 81 10.34 8.77 -5.84
C ILE A 81 9.92 10.19 -6.20
N ASP A 82 10.66 11.19 -5.71
CA ASP A 82 10.46 12.58 -6.08
C ASP A 82 11.51 12.98 -7.14
N VAL A 83 11.06 13.51 -8.27
CA VAL A 83 11.92 13.92 -9.39
C VAL A 83 11.92 15.45 -9.51
N GLY A 84 13.03 16.05 -9.12
CA GLY A 84 13.35 17.47 -9.32
C GLY A 84 14.23 17.64 -10.56
N GLU A 85 15.35 18.36 -10.42
CA GLU A 85 16.41 18.36 -11.45
C GLU A 85 17.16 17.01 -11.52
N SER A 86 17.10 16.24 -10.43
CA SER A 86 17.52 14.85 -10.30
C SER A 86 16.53 14.09 -9.42
N VAL A 87 16.68 12.77 -9.32
CA VAL A 87 15.93 11.97 -8.35
C VAL A 87 16.40 12.30 -6.94
N LEU A 88 15.47 12.70 -6.09
CA LEU A 88 15.75 13.11 -4.72
C LEU A 88 16.04 11.89 -3.81
N GLY A 89 16.71 12.14 -2.69
CA GLY A 89 17.25 11.06 -1.84
C GLY A 89 16.20 10.14 -1.18
N LYS A 90 14.96 10.60 -1.00
CA LYS A 90 13.90 9.82 -0.33
C LYS A 90 13.26 8.82 -1.30
N VAL A 91 13.13 7.58 -0.85
CA VAL A 91 12.50 6.48 -1.58
C VAL A 91 11.36 5.89 -0.74
N GLY A 92 10.14 5.91 -1.27
CA GLY A 92 9.00 5.21 -0.69
C GLY A 92 8.86 3.81 -1.25
N LEU A 93 8.62 2.84 -0.38
CA LEU A 93 8.46 1.42 -0.68
C LEU A 93 7.06 1.00 -0.21
N GLU A 94 6.12 0.86 -1.13
CA GLU A 94 4.74 0.51 -0.83
C GLU A 94 4.56 -1.00 -0.89
N CYS A 95 4.50 -1.65 0.28
CA CYS A 95 4.35 -3.08 0.45
C CYS A 95 2.87 -3.49 0.40
N TYR A 96 2.52 -4.32 -0.60
CA TYR A 96 1.18 -4.88 -0.82
C TYR A 96 1.14 -6.36 -0.41
N PHE A 97 -0.01 -6.84 0.11
CA PHE A 97 -0.10 -8.17 0.77
C PHE A 97 -1.00 -9.19 0.07
N GLY A 98 -1.55 -8.84 -1.10
CA GLY A 98 -2.52 -9.67 -1.80
C GLY A 98 -3.91 -9.65 -1.19
N ARG A 99 -4.76 -10.54 -1.70
CA ARG A 99 -6.12 -10.81 -1.20
C ARG A 99 -6.37 -12.32 -1.12
N ASP A 100 -5.45 -13.02 -0.49
CA ASP A 100 -5.49 -14.49 -0.34
C ASP A 100 -5.45 -14.90 1.14
N LEU A 101 -5.45 -16.20 1.40
CA LEU A 101 -5.45 -16.75 2.76
C LEU A 101 -4.16 -16.41 3.55
N LYS A 102 -3.09 -15.98 2.88
CA LYS A 102 -1.82 -15.61 3.50
C LYS A 102 -1.70 -14.11 3.77
N THR A 103 -2.68 -13.29 3.37
CA THR A 103 -2.63 -11.84 3.54
C THR A 103 -2.39 -11.44 5.00
N LEU A 104 -3.14 -11.97 5.97
CA LEU A 104 -2.95 -11.63 7.38
C LEU A 104 -1.60 -12.11 7.95
N GLU A 105 -1.11 -13.27 7.49
CA GLU A 105 0.22 -13.79 7.85
C GLU A 105 1.33 -12.84 7.35
N ARG A 106 1.28 -12.43 6.08
CA ARG A 106 2.23 -11.46 5.50
C ARG A 106 2.20 -10.13 6.27
N ILE A 107 1.01 -9.65 6.62
CA ILE A 107 0.85 -8.42 7.42
C ILE A 107 1.50 -8.57 8.79
N ALA A 108 1.28 -9.69 9.48
CA ALA A 108 1.89 -9.95 10.78
C ALA A 108 3.42 -10.05 10.68
N HIS A 109 3.95 -10.74 9.67
CA HIS A 109 5.38 -10.89 9.44
C HIS A 109 6.07 -9.55 9.14
N LEU A 110 5.46 -8.71 8.30
CA LEU A 110 5.96 -7.36 8.09
C LEU A 110 5.81 -6.50 9.35
N GLY A 111 4.71 -6.64 10.09
CA GLY A 111 4.45 -5.97 11.35
C GLY A 111 5.55 -6.20 12.39
N SER A 112 5.94 -7.47 12.61
CA SER A 112 7.06 -7.82 13.49
C SER A 112 8.35 -7.12 13.07
N TRP A 113 8.67 -7.18 11.77
CA TRP A 113 9.86 -6.50 11.24
C TRP A 113 9.82 -4.99 11.45
N LEU A 114 8.65 -4.35 11.33
CA LEU A 114 8.50 -2.92 11.62
C LEU A 114 8.72 -2.60 13.10
N VAL A 115 8.32 -3.48 14.02
CA VAL A 115 8.61 -3.33 15.45
C VAL A 115 10.11 -3.47 15.71
N ASP A 116 10.74 -4.50 15.17
CA ASP A 116 12.18 -4.75 15.33
C ASP A 116 13.04 -3.61 14.77
N ASN A 117 12.54 -2.90 13.75
CA ASN A 117 13.21 -1.74 13.13
C ASN A 117 12.72 -0.39 13.69
N GLY A 118 12.00 -0.38 14.82
CA GLY A 118 11.57 0.84 15.50
C GLY A 118 10.54 1.69 14.74
N CYS A 119 9.93 1.15 13.69
CA CYS A 119 8.95 1.82 12.84
C CYS A 119 7.52 1.72 13.40
N ALA A 120 7.24 0.74 14.26
CA ALA A 120 5.94 0.50 14.87
C ALA A 120 6.07 -0.02 16.30
N THR A 121 4.95 -0.01 17.03
CA THR A 121 4.80 -0.71 18.31
C THR A 121 3.93 -1.94 18.09
N SER A 122 4.07 -2.98 18.92
CA SER A 122 3.22 -4.18 18.83
C SER A 122 1.73 -3.82 18.85
N ALA A 123 1.32 -2.90 19.74
CA ALA A 123 -0.06 -2.42 19.80
C ALA A 123 -0.57 -1.79 18.49
N LYS A 124 0.28 -1.10 17.70
CA LYS A 124 -0.13 -0.57 16.39
C LYS A 124 -0.27 -1.68 15.35
N VAL A 125 0.58 -2.70 15.41
CA VAL A 125 0.50 -3.87 14.54
C VAL A 125 -0.76 -4.68 14.84
N ASP A 126 -1.06 -4.92 16.12
CA ASP A 126 -2.27 -5.62 16.54
C ASP A 126 -3.53 -4.89 16.09
N ALA A 127 -3.60 -3.57 16.29
CA ALA A 127 -4.71 -2.75 15.83
C ALA A 127 -4.89 -2.79 14.30
N MET A 128 -3.78 -2.83 13.56
CA MET A 128 -3.80 -2.93 12.09
C MET A 128 -4.32 -4.29 11.61
N ILE A 129 -3.96 -5.39 12.30
CA ILE A 129 -4.48 -6.73 12.00
C ILE A 129 -5.97 -6.79 12.34
N GLN A 130 -6.38 -6.26 13.50
CA GLN A 130 -7.77 -6.22 13.94
C GLN A 130 -8.68 -5.35 13.06
N PHE A 131 -8.13 -4.33 12.41
CA PHE A 131 -8.87 -3.50 11.46
C PHE A 131 -9.32 -4.29 10.23
N HIS A 132 -8.62 -5.37 9.87
CA HIS A 132 -8.98 -6.17 8.71
C HIS A 132 -10.24 -7.00 8.98
N GLY A 133 -11.26 -6.87 8.15
CA GLY A 133 -12.50 -7.61 8.35
C GLY A 133 -13.67 -7.14 7.51
N LEU A 134 -14.83 -7.67 7.87
CA LEU A 134 -16.08 -7.50 7.17
C LEU A 134 -17.17 -7.20 8.19
N VAL A 135 -17.90 -6.10 7.99
CA VAL A 135 -19.07 -5.76 8.81
C VAL A 135 -20.31 -5.85 7.94
N HIS A 136 -21.27 -6.68 8.36
CA HIS A 136 -22.56 -6.82 7.69
C HIS A 136 -23.64 -5.98 8.37
N GLN A 137 -24.48 -5.33 7.58
CA GLN A 137 -25.58 -4.50 8.10
C GLN A 137 -26.51 -5.31 9.04
N ASP A 138 -26.75 -6.59 8.74
CA ASP A 138 -27.76 -7.38 9.46
C ASP A 138 -27.26 -7.86 10.84
N ARG A 139 -25.93 -7.89 11.05
CA ARG A 139 -25.32 -8.34 12.31
C ARG A 139 -24.88 -7.20 13.21
N SER A 140 -24.65 -6.02 12.62
CA SER A 140 -24.04 -4.89 13.31
C SER A 140 -24.65 -3.58 12.81
N SER A 141 -25.97 -3.52 12.71
CA SER A 141 -26.68 -2.33 12.21
C SER A 141 -26.38 -1.07 13.02
N ASP A 142 -26.00 -1.22 14.29
CA ASP A 142 -25.55 -0.17 15.20
C ASP A 142 -24.21 0.47 14.78
N LEU A 143 -23.37 -0.26 14.04
CA LEU A 143 -22.10 0.24 13.52
C LEU A 143 -22.23 0.92 12.14
N TRP A 144 -23.44 0.95 11.58
CA TRP A 144 -23.68 1.48 10.23
C TRP A 144 -24.16 2.93 10.28
N PRO A 145 -23.63 3.81 9.41
CA PRO A 145 -24.19 5.14 9.23
C PRO A 145 -25.66 5.08 8.81
N ASP A 146 -26.53 5.85 9.48
CA ASP A 146 -27.98 5.89 9.23
C ASP A 146 -28.36 6.04 7.75
N TYR A 147 -27.59 6.87 7.02
CA TYR A 147 -27.86 7.10 5.60
C TYR A 147 -27.63 5.85 4.74
N LEU A 148 -26.65 4.99 5.09
CA LEU A 148 -26.41 3.73 4.39
C LEU A 148 -27.51 2.70 4.70
N LEU A 149 -28.03 2.69 5.95
CA LEU A 149 -29.17 1.85 6.31
C LEU A 149 -30.43 2.25 5.53
N LYS A 150 -30.68 3.56 5.36
CA LYS A 150 -31.79 4.06 4.53
C LYS A 150 -31.65 3.67 3.06
N MET A 151 -30.44 3.77 2.51
CA MET A 151 -30.17 3.31 1.13
C MET A 151 -30.34 1.79 0.97
N ALA A 152 -30.02 1.00 2.00
CA ALA A 152 -30.22 -0.44 1.99
C ALA A 152 -31.70 -0.83 1.89
N ILE A 153 -32.60 -0.10 2.56
CA ILE A 153 -34.05 -0.29 2.46
C ILE A 153 -34.52 -0.08 1.01
N LEU A 154 -34.02 0.97 0.35
CA LEU A 154 -34.35 1.28 -1.04
C LEU A 154 -33.81 0.24 -2.05
N ALA A 155 -32.72 -0.44 -1.72
CA ALA A 155 -32.13 -1.48 -2.58
C ALA A 155 -32.97 -2.78 -2.62
N GLY A 156 -33.99 -2.90 -1.77
CA GLY A 156 -34.90 -4.04 -1.71
C GLY A 156 -34.39 -5.20 -0.84
N HIS A 157 -35.33 -6.02 -0.38
CA HIS A 157 -35.06 -7.08 0.61
C HIS A 157 -34.12 -8.19 0.11
N GLY A 158 -33.83 -8.29 -1.19
CA GLY A 158 -32.92 -9.30 -1.75
C GLY A 158 -31.43 -8.96 -1.63
N VAL A 159 -31.09 -7.74 -1.23
CA VAL A 159 -29.70 -7.25 -1.19
C VAL A 159 -29.16 -7.26 0.24
N ALA A 160 -27.95 -7.77 0.40
CA ALA A 160 -27.15 -7.62 1.60
C ALA A 160 -26.04 -6.57 1.37
N ASN A 161 -25.93 -5.60 2.28
CA ASN A 161 -24.83 -4.64 2.27
C ASN A 161 -23.74 -5.07 3.25
N GLN A 162 -22.50 -4.81 2.85
CA GLN A 162 -21.32 -5.06 3.67
C GLN A 162 -20.31 -3.91 3.55
N MET A 163 -19.54 -3.69 4.61
CA MET A 163 -18.35 -2.86 4.59
C MET A 163 -17.14 -3.75 4.74
N ASN A 164 -16.23 -3.68 3.77
CA ASN A 164 -14.93 -4.33 3.83
C ASN A 164 -13.92 -3.35 4.39
N TYR A 165 -13.16 -3.78 5.38
CA TYR A 165 -12.06 -3.05 5.97
C TYR A 165 -10.79 -3.84 5.73
N TRP A 166 -9.76 -3.21 5.18
CA TRP A 166 -8.50 -3.89 4.94
C TRP A 166 -7.32 -2.95 5.07
N LEU A 167 -6.14 -3.52 5.31
CA LEU A 167 -4.89 -2.83 5.12
C LEU A 167 -4.55 -2.84 3.62
N HIS A 168 -4.57 -1.68 2.97
CA HIS A 168 -4.31 -1.56 1.54
C HIS A 168 -2.83 -1.78 1.22
N HIS A 169 -1.94 -1.06 1.90
CA HIS A 169 -0.50 -1.27 1.86
C HIS A 169 0.16 -0.65 3.09
N ILE A 170 1.42 -1.02 3.34
CA ILE A 170 2.29 -0.27 4.26
C ILE A 170 3.38 0.39 3.43
N LYS A 171 3.56 1.69 3.61
CA LYS A 171 4.64 2.44 3.00
C LYS A 171 5.79 2.56 3.96
N VAL A 172 6.93 1.97 3.62
CA VAL A 172 8.21 2.19 4.29
C VAL A 172 8.95 3.29 3.54
N VAL A 173 9.44 4.28 4.27
CA VAL A 173 10.20 5.40 3.71
C VAL A 173 11.66 5.20 4.07
N PHE A 174 12.47 4.98 3.04
CA PHE A 174 13.92 5.00 3.11
C PHE A 174 14.43 6.41 2.82
N GLN A 175 15.25 6.94 3.71
CA GLN A 175 15.96 8.21 3.49
C GLN A 175 17.38 8.06 4.01
N PRO A 176 18.42 8.33 3.20
CA PRO A 176 19.81 8.18 3.61
C PRO A 176 20.09 8.86 4.95
N LYS A 177 20.82 8.17 5.83
CA LYS A 177 21.22 8.65 7.17
C LYS A 177 20.08 8.93 8.16
N LEU A 178 18.82 8.67 7.80
CA LEU A 178 17.69 8.77 8.71
C LEU A 178 17.15 7.37 9.02
N PRO A 179 16.59 7.16 10.23
CA PRO A 179 15.86 5.94 10.52
C PRO A 179 14.73 5.72 9.53
N LEU A 180 14.40 4.44 9.30
CA LEU A 180 13.20 4.08 8.56
C LEU A 180 11.97 4.66 9.26
N SER A 181 10.97 5.02 8.45
CA SER A 181 9.64 5.37 8.95
C SER A 181 8.59 4.65 8.14
N ALA A 182 7.46 4.33 8.74
CA ALA A 182 6.39 3.61 8.08
C ALA A 182 5.02 4.26 8.28
N LYS A 183 4.15 4.10 7.29
CA LYS A 183 2.75 4.49 7.36
C LYS A 183 1.86 3.39 6.78
N ALA A 184 0.88 2.95 7.57
CA ALA A 184 -0.18 2.07 7.10
C ALA A 184 -1.27 2.87 6.37
N TYR A 185 -1.73 2.33 5.25
CA TYR A 185 -2.84 2.87 4.47
C TYR A 185 -4.01 1.91 4.59
N LEU A 186 -5.07 2.37 5.24
CA LEU A 186 -6.28 1.60 5.48
C LEU A 186 -7.29 1.86 4.36
N GLY A 187 -7.93 0.80 3.88
CA GLY A 187 -8.99 0.84 2.89
C GLY A 187 -10.33 0.48 3.52
N VAL A 188 -11.37 1.17 3.07
CA VAL A 188 -12.77 0.83 3.35
C VAL A 188 -13.53 0.86 2.03
N SER A 189 -14.36 -0.15 1.80
CA SER A 189 -15.27 -0.18 0.66
C SER A 189 -16.64 -0.66 1.09
N HIS A 190 -17.66 -0.03 0.53
CA HIS A 190 -19.02 -0.52 0.59
C HIS A 190 -19.26 -1.43 -0.61
N ASP A 191 -19.79 -2.62 -0.34
CA ASP A 191 -20.11 -3.61 -1.35
C ASP A 191 -21.51 -4.18 -1.14
N ARG A 192 -22.08 -4.77 -2.19
CA ARG A 192 -23.42 -5.34 -2.22
C ARG A 192 -23.37 -6.74 -2.81
N MET A 193 -24.12 -7.65 -2.20
CA MET A 193 -24.32 -8.99 -2.74
C MET A 193 -25.77 -9.44 -2.57
N SER A 194 -26.15 -10.51 -3.27
CA SER A 194 -27.43 -11.17 -3.01
C SER A 194 -27.44 -11.74 -1.59
N ARG A 195 -28.60 -11.76 -0.93
CA ARG A 195 -28.76 -12.43 0.37
C ARG A 195 -28.50 -13.94 0.30
N GLU A 196 -28.65 -14.55 -0.88
CA GLU A 196 -28.31 -15.94 -1.13
C GLU A 196 -26.80 -16.18 -1.01
N ASN A 197 -25.99 -15.41 -1.72
CA ASN A 197 -24.53 -15.49 -1.65
C ASN A 197 -24.01 -15.23 -0.22
N LEU A 198 -24.63 -14.28 0.50
CA LEU A 198 -24.31 -14.04 1.91
C LEU A 198 -24.54 -15.29 2.77
N ARG A 199 -25.67 -15.98 2.59
CA ARG A 199 -26.00 -17.19 3.35
C ARG A 199 -24.99 -18.31 3.06
N GLU A 200 -24.58 -18.48 1.80
CA GLU A 200 -23.57 -19.46 1.42
C GLU A 200 -22.20 -19.15 2.07
N GLN A 201 -21.74 -17.89 2.01
CA GLN A 201 -20.50 -17.48 2.66
C GLN A 201 -20.56 -17.65 4.18
N MET A 202 -21.69 -17.31 4.80
CA MET A 202 -21.90 -17.48 6.24
C MET A 202 -21.90 -18.95 6.68
N ASN A 203 -22.37 -19.86 5.83
CA ASN A 203 -22.36 -21.30 6.11
C ASN A 203 -20.95 -21.90 5.95
N MET A 204 -20.13 -21.36 5.03
CA MET A 204 -18.74 -21.78 4.85
C MET A 204 -17.83 -21.33 6.02
N VAL A 205 -18.09 -20.17 6.62
CA VAL A 205 -17.30 -19.65 7.76
C VAL A 205 -17.59 -20.40 9.07
N ARG A 206 -18.72 -21.11 9.18
CA ARG A 206 -19.06 -21.92 10.37
C ARG A 206 -18.24 -23.22 10.52
N TYR A 207 -17.43 -23.58 9.53
CA TYR A 207 -16.48 -24.69 9.60
C TYR A 207 -15.03 -24.17 9.71
N LYS A 208 -14.72 -23.43 10.77
CA LYS A 208 -13.36 -23.22 11.27
C LYS A 208 -13.39 -23.08 12.79
#